data_AF-A0A8J7LFN5-F1
#
_entry.id   AF-A0A8J7LFN5-F1
#
_cell.length_a   1.000
_cell.length_b   1.000
_cell.length_c   1.000
_cell.angle_alpha   90.00
_cell.angle_beta   90.00
_cell.angle_gamma   90.00
#
_symmetry.space_group_name_H-M   'P 1'
#
loop_
_entity.id
_entity.type
_entity.pdbx_description
1 polymer ?
#
loop_
_entity_poly.entity_id
_entity_poly.type
_entity_poly.pdbx_seq_one_letter_code
_entity_poly.pdbx_strand_id
1 'polypeptide(L)'
;MTKHDTWVELKPGNPYEPILDLFPDGMIPMRDPFPLERVTGPDGEEVALWIVDLERLSSIQAQAMAQIIASNRGASAHEVAAEAVATGGFAMNNEWIESMKCWSEGFHRGAEMADFLDTAPPIGTPEVARAFREFYNSQYDRWIDGNEQPRPINSIDDIDPRLRTPGLEQILKMQLAENAIAIGGYSVFDVLSGRAMVDALNKIDPENQYSLVSDDDDFEDDEVYES
;
A
#
# COMPACT_ATOMS: atom_id res chain seq x y z
N MET A 1 1.83 -9.64 9.67
CA MET A 1 1.94 -8.60 8.64
C MET A 1 3.40 -8.52 8.22
N THR A 2 3.66 -8.46 6.92
CA THR A 2 5.03 -8.24 6.41
C THR A 2 5.46 -6.82 6.72
N LYS A 3 6.76 -6.63 6.89
CA LYS A 3 7.43 -5.38 7.30
C LYS A 3 7.32 -4.24 6.27
N HIS A 4 6.71 -4.53 5.11
CA HIS A 4 6.47 -3.66 3.97
C HIS A 4 5.01 -3.81 3.53
N ASP A 5 4.23 -2.75 3.69
CA ASP A 5 2.78 -2.75 3.42
C ASP A 5 2.34 -1.83 2.27
N THR A 6 3.32 -1.26 1.57
CA THR A 6 3.07 -0.35 0.45
C THR A 6 2.87 -1.11 -0.86
N TRP A 7 1.87 -0.68 -1.61
CA TRP A 7 1.56 -1.12 -2.97
C TRP A 7 1.25 0.10 -3.82
N VAL A 8 1.69 0.10 -5.08
CA VAL A 8 1.44 1.22 -6.00
C VAL A 8 0.71 0.76 -7.26
N GLU A 9 -0.19 1.61 -7.71
CA GLU A 9 -0.83 1.53 -9.00
C GLU A 9 -0.04 2.38 -10.01
N LEU A 10 0.12 1.85 -11.22
CA LEU A 10 0.87 2.53 -12.27
C LEU A 10 -0.05 3.22 -13.27
N LYS A 11 0.42 4.34 -13.83
CA LYS A 11 -0.27 5.08 -14.90
C LYS A 11 -0.41 4.25 -16.17
N PRO A 12 -1.48 4.44 -16.96
CA PRO A 12 -1.55 3.89 -18.30
C PRO A 12 -0.34 4.29 -19.17
N GLY A 13 0.12 3.38 -20.02
CA GLY A 13 1.29 3.54 -20.88
C GLY A 13 2.64 3.29 -20.18
N ASN A 14 2.64 2.77 -18.95
CA ASN A 14 3.86 2.40 -18.24
C ASN A 14 4.51 1.12 -18.84
N PRO A 15 5.83 0.94 -18.72
CA PRO A 15 6.52 -0.21 -19.32
C PRO A 15 6.16 -1.56 -18.69
N TYR A 16 5.51 -1.58 -17.52
CA TYR A 16 5.14 -2.79 -16.78
C TYR A 16 3.72 -3.27 -17.07
N GLU A 17 2.93 -2.55 -17.89
CA GLU A 17 1.58 -2.99 -18.30
C GLU A 17 1.47 -4.48 -18.68
N PRO A 18 2.43 -5.06 -19.45
CA PRO A 18 2.32 -6.46 -19.87
C PRO A 18 2.41 -7.50 -18.74
N ILE A 19 2.76 -7.09 -17.52
CA ILE A 19 2.95 -8.01 -16.38
C ILE A 19 2.07 -7.66 -15.19
N LEU A 20 1.21 -6.64 -15.28
CA LEU A 20 0.39 -6.21 -14.13
C LEU A 20 -0.60 -7.29 -13.68
N ASP A 21 -1.05 -8.16 -14.59
CA ASP A 21 -1.91 -9.31 -14.28
C ASP A 21 -1.25 -10.35 -13.38
N LEU A 22 0.09 -10.32 -13.27
CA LEU A 22 0.84 -11.17 -12.34
C LEU A 22 0.74 -10.67 -10.90
N PHE A 23 0.25 -9.44 -10.67
CA PHE A 23 0.19 -8.81 -9.36
C PHE A 23 -1.23 -8.73 -8.81
N PRO A 24 -1.43 -8.89 -7.48
CA PRO A 24 -2.72 -8.66 -6.85
C PRO A 24 -3.25 -7.27 -7.18
N ASP A 25 -4.49 -7.20 -7.68
CA ASP A 25 -5.16 -5.96 -8.09
C ASP A 25 -4.37 -5.11 -9.11
N GLY A 26 -3.40 -5.69 -9.82
CA GLY A 26 -2.51 -4.95 -10.72
C GLY A 26 -1.51 -4.03 -10.01
N MET A 27 -1.34 -4.16 -8.69
CA MET A 27 -0.50 -3.26 -7.90
C MET A 27 0.88 -3.87 -7.60
N ILE A 28 1.93 -3.08 -7.73
CA ILE A 28 3.31 -3.54 -7.49
C ILE A 28 3.72 -3.24 -6.05
N PRO A 29 4.29 -4.20 -5.30
CA PRO A 29 4.72 -3.97 -3.92
C PRO A 29 5.96 -3.08 -3.89
N MET A 30 5.93 -2.06 -3.03
CA MET A 30 7.07 -1.18 -2.81
C MET A 30 7.68 -1.44 -1.44
N ARG A 31 9.02 -1.30 -1.36
CA ARG A 31 9.80 -1.41 -0.13
C ARG A 31 9.59 -0.19 0.76
N ASP A 32 9.48 0.97 0.14
CA ASP A 32 9.35 2.26 0.80
C ASP A 32 8.03 2.94 0.38
N PRO A 33 7.35 3.65 1.29
CA PRO A 33 6.11 4.41 1.00
C PRO A 33 6.35 5.74 0.26
N PHE A 34 7.60 6.01 -0.12
CA PHE A 34 8.01 7.21 -0.87
C PHE A 34 9.37 6.96 -1.55
N PRO A 35 9.72 7.69 -2.62
CA PRO A 35 10.96 7.46 -3.37
C PRO A 35 12.16 8.04 -2.63
N LEU A 36 12.75 7.21 -1.77
CA LEU A 36 13.95 7.54 -0.99
C LEU A 36 15.25 7.45 -1.80
N GLU A 37 15.32 6.51 -2.74
CA GLU A 37 16.54 6.25 -3.48
C GLU A 37 16.80 7.38 -4.47
N ARG A 38 18.05 7.86 -4.52
CA ARG A 38 18.47 8.96 -5.40
C ARG A 38 19.58 8.48 -6.30
N VAL A 39 19.41 8.66 -7.60
CA VAL A 39 20.46 8.42 -8.58
C VAL A 39 20.76 9.70 -9.33
N THR A 40 22.05 9.94 -9.56
CA THR A 40 22.49 11.02 -10.44
C THR A 40 22.32 10.55 -11.89
N GLY A 41 21.45 11.24 -12.63
CA GLY A 41 21.22 11.02 -14.05
C GLY A 41 22.41 11.47 -14.92
N PRO A 42 22.35 11.20 -16.24
CA PRO A 42 23.42 11.51 -17.16
C PRO A 42 23.78 12.99 -17.24
N ASP A 43 22.81 13.88 -16.99
CA ASP A 43 22.97 15.33 -17.06
C ASP A 43 23.26 15.96 -15.68
N GLY A 44 23.51 15.13 -14.66
CA GLY A 44 23.82 15.55 -13.29
C GLY A 44 22.59 15.88 -12.43
N GLU A 45 21.39 15.57 -12.92
CA GLU A 45 20.13 15.72 -12.21
C GLU A 45 19.92 14.58 -11.19
N GLU A 46 19.35 14.89 -10.04
CA GLU A 46 19.02 13.88 -9.02
C GLU A 46 17.61 13.32 -9.26
N VAL A 47 17.53 12.06 -9.68
CA VAL A 47 16.27 11.35 -9.94
C VAL A 47 15.88 10.55 -8.71
N ALA A 48 14.63 10.73 -8.23
CA ALA A 48 14.06 9.95 -7.14
C ALA A 48 13.46 8.65 -7.68
N LEU A 49 13.84 7.52 -7.09
CA LEU A 49 13.38 6.20 -7.50
C LEU A 49 12.62 5.51 -6.36
N TRP A 50 11.57 4.81 -6.75
CA TRP A 50 10.91 3.82 -5.91
C TRP A 50 11.64 2.50 -6.01
N ILE A 51 11.70 1.75 -4.92
CA ILE A 51 12.28 0.42 -4.90
C ILE A 51 11.15 -0.60 -4.72
N VAL A 52 10.99 -1.46 -5.71
CA VAL A 52 10.08 -2.61 -5.69
C VAL A 52 10.62 -3.62 -4.69
N ASP A 53 9.79 -4.05 -3.75
CA ASP A 53 10.22 -4.96 -2.70
C ASP A 53 10.45 -6.38 -3.23
N LEU A 54 11.72 -6.78 -3.35
CA LEU A 54 12.10 -8.09 -3.87
C LEU A 54 11.61 -9.24 -2.99
N GLU A 55 11.50 -9.04 -1.66
CA GLU A 55 11.07 -10.09 -0.73
C GLU A 55 9.60 -10.46 -0.90
N ARG A 56 8.82 -9.56 -1.51
CA ARG A 56 7.38 -9.73 -1.75
C ARG A 56 7.07 -10.20 -3.17
N LEU A 57 8.07 -10.33 -4.02
CA LEU A 57 7.91 -10.88 -5.36
C LEU A 57 8.02 -12.39 -5.35
N SER A 58 7.08 -13.06 -6.01
CA SER A 58 7.26 -14.43 -6.46
C SER A 58 8.37 -14.50 -7.52
N SER A 59 8.93 -15.69 -7.75
CA SER A 59 9.95 -15.89 -8.77
C SER A 59 9.48 -15.50 -10.18
N ILE A 60 8.19 -15.70 -10.48
CA ILE A 60 7.58 -15.36 -11.78
C ILE A 60 7.53 -13.85 -11.94
N GLN A 61 7.05 -13.12 -10.92
CA GLN A 61 6.99 -11.65 -10.95
C GLN A 61 8.39 -11.05 -11.07
N ALA A 62 9.36 -11.52 -10.27
CA ALA A 62 10.74 -11.03 -10.33
C ALA A 62 11.38 -11.25 -11.71
N GLN A 63 11.17 -12.42 -12.32
CA GLN A 63 11.70 -12.73 -13.65
C GLN A 63 11.05 -11.85 -14.73
N ALA A 64 9.74 -11.63 -14.66
CA ALA A 64 9.01 -10.81 -15.63
C ALA A 64 9.45 -9.34 -15.56
N MET A 65 9.63 -8.80 -14.35
CA MET A 65 10.19 -7.46 -14.15
C MET A 65 11.60 -7.34 -14.71
N ALA A 66 12.48 -8.31 -14.41
CA ALA A 66 13.85 -8.31 -14.91
C ALA A 66 13.89 -8.33 -16.45
N GLN A 67 12.99 -9.08 -17.11
CA GLN A 67 12.89 -9.13 -18.56
C GLN A 67 12.45 -7.79 -19.19
N ILE A 68 11.46 -7.12 -18.59
CA ILE A 68 10.99 -5.81 -19.08
C ILE A 68 12.10 -4.77 -18.95
N ILE A 69 12.76 -4.70 -17.79
CA ILE A 69 13.84 -3.75 -17.56
C ILE A 69 15.03 -4.05 -18.48
N ALA A 70 15.39 -5.32 -18.64
CA ALA A 70 16.46 -5.76 -19.53
C ALA A 70 16.20 -5.35 -20.99
N SER A 71 14.98 -5.56 -21.48
CA SER A 71 14.57 -5.17 -22.82
C SER A 71 14.73 -3.66 -23.05
N ASN A 72 14.34 -2.83 -22.07
CA ASN A 72 14.45 -1.38 -22.16
C ASN A 72 15.91 -0.88 -22.01
N ARG A 73 16.74 -1.56 -21.21
CA ARG A 73 18.15 -1.17 -20.98
C ARG A 73 19.13 -1.76 -21.99
N GLY A 74 18.69 -2.68 -22.85
CA GLY A 74 19.60 -3.44 -23.71
C GLY A 74 20.56 -4.34 -22.93
N ALA A 75 20.15 -4.79 -21.74
CA ALA A 75 20.92 -5.64 -20.84
C ALA A 75 20.36 -7.08 -20.84
N SER A 76 21.04 -8.02 -20.16
CA SER A 76 20.46 -9.33 -19.90
C SER A 76 19.55 -9.31 -18.67
N ALA A 77 18.48 -10.12 -18.67
CA ALA A 77 17.62 -10.26 -17.49
C ALA A 77 18.38 -10.76 -16.25
N HIS A 78 19.46 -11.51 -16.44
CA HIS A 78 20.30 -11.98 -15.34
C HIS A 78 21.09 -10.85 -14.68
N GLU A 79 21.67 -9.93 -15.46
CA GLU A 79 22.36 -8.74 -14.93
C GLU A 79 21.40 -7.86 -14.13
N VAL A 80 20.20 -7.62 -14.67
CA VAL A 80 19.17 -6.83 -13.98
C VAL A 80 18.73 -7.50 -12.67
N ALA A 81 18.53 -8.82 -12.67
CA ALA A 81 18.19 -9.55 -11.46
C ALA A 81 19.33 -9.51 -10.42
N ALA A 82 20.59 -9.58 -10.84
CA ALA A 82 21.73 -9.47 -9.95
C ALA A 82 21.86 -8.07 -9.32
N GLU A 83 21.61 -7.01 -10.11
CA GLU A 83 21.52 -5.63 -9.61
C GLU A 83 20.43 -5.50 -8.54
N ALA A 84 19.23 -6.02 -8.84
CA ALA A 84 18.10 -5.97 -7.92
C ALA A 84 18.38 -6.70 -6.59
N VAL A 85 19.11 -7.81 -6.61
CA VAL A 85 19.53 -8.51 -5.37
C VAL A 85 20.50 -7.65 -4.56
N ALA A 86 21.41 -6.91 -5.21
CA ALA A 86 22.37 -6.06 -4.53
C ALA A 86 21.72 -4.80 -3.91
N THR A 87 20.70 -4.24 -4.55
CA THR A 87 19.95 -3.06 -4.08
C THR A 87 18.77 -3.39 -3.18
N GLY A 88 18.41 -4.67 -3.06
CA GLY A 88 17.23 -5.14 -2.32
C GLY A 88 15.91 -4.90 -3.05
N GLY A 89 15.93 -4.69 -4.38
CA GLY A 89 14.73 -4.42 -5.16
C GLY A 89 14.98 -3.88 -6.57
N PHE A 90 13.95 -3.90 -7.40
CA PHE A 90 13.99 -3.27 -8.73
C PHE A 90 13.67 -1.78 -8.62
N ALA A 91 14.48 -0.93 -9.24
CA ALA A 91 14.23 0.50 -9.23
C ALA A 91 13.18 0.93 -10.27
N MET A 92 12.31 1.84 -9.87
CA MET A 92 11.19 2.33 -10.68
C MET A 92 11.10 3.86 -10.62
N ASN A 93 10.82 4.49 -11.76
CA ASN A 93 10.68 5.93 -11.82
C ASN A 93 9.36 6.38 -11.16
N ASN A 94 9.44 7.41 -10.32
CA ASN A 94 8.29 8.04 -9.69
C ASN A 94 7.24 8.55 -10.70
N GLU A 95 7.65 8.90 -11.92
CA GLU A 95 6.74 9.41 -12.95
C GLU A 95 5.62 8.43 -13.34
N TRP A 96 5.87 7.12 -13.23
CA TRP A 96 4.93 6.06 -13.59
C TRP A 96 3.92 5.75 -12.48
N ILE A 97 4.13 6.23 -11.26
CA ILE A 97 3.21 5.99 -10.15
C ILE A 97 1.97 6.87 -10.33
N GLU A 98 0.78 6.25 -10.27
CA GLU A 98 -0.52 6.94 -10.26
C GLU A 98 -1.04 7.11 -8.84
N SER A 99 -1.15 6.00 -8.11
CA SER A 99 -1.72 5.97 -6.77
C SER A 99 -0.97 4.97 -5.88
N MET A 100 -1.18 5.07 -4.57
CA MET A 100 -0.56 4.19 -3.59
C MET A 100 -1.60 3.74 -2.57
N LYS A 101 -1.54 2.47 -2.19
CA LYS A 101 -2.17 1.92 -0.99
C LYS A 101 -1.07 1.55 -0.01
N CYS A 102 -1.19 2.02 1.22
CA CYS A 102 -0.27 1.70 2.30
C CYS A 102 -1.06 1.54 3.59
N TRP A 103 -0.45 0.91 4.59
CA TRP A 103 -1.12 0.66 5.87
C TRP A 103 -0.31 1.22 7.02
N SER A 104 -0.34 0.56 8.17
CA SER A 104 0.24 1.04 9.42
C SER A 104 1.67 1.53 9.28
N GLU A 105 2.52 0.84 8.51
CA GLU A 105 3.89 1.27 8.27
C GLU A 105 3.95 2.49 7.35
N GLY A 106 3.25 2.44 6.22
CA GLY A 106 3.19 3.57 5.28
C GLY A 106 2.71 4.87 5.91
N PHE A 107 1.68 4.82 6.76
CA PHE A 107 1.19 5.99 7.48
C PHE A 107 2.18 6.51 8.53
N HIS A 108 2.85 5.63 9.29
CA HIS A 108 3.85 6.06 10.26
C HIS A 108 5.04 6.72 9.59
N ARG A 109 5.61 6.05 8.58
CA ARG A 109 6.76 6.57 7.85
C ARG A 109 6.39 7.82 7.06
N GLY A 110 5.17 7.89 6.53
CA GLY A 110 4.63 9.08 5.87
C GLY A 110 4.54 10.28 6.81
N ALA A 111 4.13 10.07 8.06
CA ALA A 111 4.09 11.12 9.07
C ALA A 111 5.51 11.60 9.44
N GLU A 112 6.45 10.67 9.59
CA GLU A 112 7.87 11.00 9.81
C GLU A 112 8.47 11.79 8.63
N MET A 113 8.11 11.44 7.38
CA MET A 113 8.51 12.21 6.20
C MET A 113 7.89 13.61 6.20
N ALA A 114 6.62 13.74 6.57
CA ALA A 114 5.96 15.05 6.67
C ALA A 114 6.65 15.93 7.74
N ASP A 115 6.96 15.37 8.91
CA ASP A 115 7.72 16.07 9.96
C ASP A 115 9.12 16.46 9.49
N PHE A 116 9.79 15.58 8.75
CA PHE A 116 11.08 15.90 8.14
C PHE A 116 10.95 17.08 7.17
N LEU A 117 9.97 17.07 6.27
CA LEU A 117 9.78 18.16 5.30
C LEU A 117 9.45 19.51 5.96
N ASP A 118 8.70 19.50 7.07
CA ASP A 118 8.35 20.71 7.83
C ASP A 118 9.55 21.29 8.61
N THR A 119 10.50 20.43 8.99
CA THR A 119 11.66 20.81 9.83
C THR A 119 12.98 20.84 9.08
N ALA A 120 13.01 20.39 7.82
CA ALA A 120 14.21 20.28 7.02
C ALA A 120 14.85 21.66 6.80
N PRO A 121 16.20 21.73 6.75
CA PRO A 121 16.89 22.93 6.32
C PRO A 121 16.41 23.40 4.94
N PRO A 122 16.43 24.72 4.65
CA PRO A 122 16.03 25.23 3.35
C PRO A 122 16.78 24.55 2.20
N ILE A 123 16.06 24.27 1.11
CA ILE A 123 16.62 23.66 -0.10
C ILE A 123 17.79 24.52 -0.63
N GLY A 124 18.88 23.86 -1.03
CA GLY A 124 20.09 24.52 -1.54
C GLY A 124 21.12 24.89 -0.46
N THR A 125 20.82 24.62 0.81
CA THR A 125 21.82 24.73 1.89
C THR A 125 22.66 23.46 2.00
N PRO A 126 23.96 23.53 2.35
CA PRO A 126 24.79 22.34 2.57
C PRO A 126 24.21 21.37 3.63
N GLU A 127 23.45 21.90 4.59
CA GLU A 127 22.84 21.14 5.68
C GLU A 127 21.72 20.20 5.22
N VAL A 128 21.01 20.54 4.14
CA VAL A 128 19.87 19.73 3.66
C VAL A 128 20.29 18.34 3.22
N ALA A 129 21.45 18.22 2.55
CA ALA A 129 21.96 16.95 2.06
C ALA A 129 22.33 16.01 3.23
N ARG A 130 22.90 16.58 4.31
CA ARG A 130 23.20 15.83 5.53
C ARG A 130 21.91 15.42 6.24
N ALA A 131 20.96 16.33 6.43
CA ALA A 131 19.70 16.04 7.09
C ALA A 131 18.91 14.95 6.35
N PHE A 132 18.87 15.01 5.01
CA PHE A 132 18.23 13.97 4.19
C PHE A 132 18.93 12.62 4.35
N ARG A 133 20.27 12.58 4.36
CA ARG A 133 21.02 11.34 4.56
C ARG A 133 20.78 10.73 5.95
N GLU A 134 20.72 11.56 6.98
CA GLU A 134 20.40 11.13 8.35
C GLU A 134 18.98 10.56 8.43
N PHE A 135 18.01 11.22 7.78
CA PHE A 135 16.65 10.71 7.67
C PHE A 135 16.59 9.38 6.91
N TYR A 136 17.22 9.29 5.73
CA TYR A 136 17.30 8.07 4.92
C TYR A 136 17.90 6.91 5.70
N ASN A 137 19.05 7.11 6.34
CA ASN A 137 19.71 6.05 7.12
C ASN A 137 18.84 5.61 8.29
N SER A 138 18.18 6.55 9.00
CA SER A 138 17.25 6.22 10.08
C SER A 138 16.04 5.41 9.57
N GLN A 139 15.52 5.72 8.39
CA GLN A 139 14.46 4.93 7.76
C GLN A 139 14.96 3.51 7.45
N TYR A 140 16.11 3.40 6.81
CA TYR A 140 16.70 2.14 6.39
C TYR A 140 17.03 1.24 7.59
N ASP A 141 17.77 1.75 8.57
CA ASP A 141 18.25 0.98 9.73
C ASP A 141 17.10 0.45 10.59
N ARG A 142 15.99 1.20 10.72
CA ARG A 142 14.86 0.80 11.55
C ARG A 142 13.85 -0.06 10.79
N TRP A 143 13.46 0.40 9.61
CA TRP A 143 12.34 -0.15 8.85
C TRP A 143 12.74 -1.12 7.77
N ILE A 144 14.00 -1.16 7.31
CA ILE A 144 14.44 -2.07 6.23
C ILE A 144 15.38 -3.15 6.77
N ASP A 145 16.41 -2.78 7.53
CA ASP A 145 17.34 -3.74 8.16
C ASP A 145 16.90 -4.13 9.58
N GLY A 146 16.24 -3.21 10.28
CA GLY A 146 15.84 -3.38 11.68
C GLY A 146 14.66 -4.32 11.89
N ASN A 147 13.95 -4.15 13.01
CA ASN A 147 12.75 -4.94 13.31
C ASN A 147 11.64 -4.07 13.88
N GLU A 148 11.66 -2.76 13.59
CA GLU A 148 10.62 -1.86 14.05
C GLU A 148 9.26 -2.33 13.51
N GLN A 149 8.25 -2.31 14.38
CA GLN A 149 6.89 -2.71 14.05
C GLN A 149 6.03 -1.46 14.04
N PRO A 150 5.22 -1.25 13.00
CA PRO A 150 4.33 -0.10 12.96
C PRO A 150 3.28 -0.23 14.05
N ARG A 151 2.87 0.91 14.64
CA ARG A 151 1.74 0.90 15.58
C ARG A 151 0.45 0.53 14.82
N PRO A 152 -0.47 -0.21 15.44
CA PRO A 152 -1.76 -0.51 14.80
C PRO A 152 -2.55 0.78 14.51
N ILE A 153 -3.28 0.80 13.40
CA ILE A 153 -4.26 1.84 13.07
C ILE A 153 -5.63 1.24 13.26
N ASN A 154 -6.38 1.76 14.23
CA ASN A 154 -7.71 1.27 14.59
C ASN A 154 -8.80 2.23 14.13
N SER A 155 -8.46 3.49 13.89
CA SER A 155 -9.39 4.49 13.38
C SER A 155 -8.67 5.53 12.51
N ILE A 156 -9.47 6.37 11.83
CA ILE A 156 -8.94 7.52 11.08
C ILE A 156 -8.18 8.50 11.99
N ASP A 157 -8.48 8.53 13.28
CA ASP A 157 -7.85 9.44 14.23
C ASP A 157 -6.42 9.06 14.58
N ASP A 158 -6.04 7.80 14.39
CA ASP A 158 -4.67 7.33 14.53
C ASP A 158 -3.76 7.80 13.39
N ILE A 159 -4.33 8.35 12.30
CA ILE A 159 -3.59 8.81 11.11
C ILE A 159 -3.33 10.31 11.19
N ASP A 160 -2.10 10.71 10.86
CA ASP A 160 -1.73 12.12 10.74
C ASP A 160 -2.69 12.87 9.79
N PRO A 161 -3.26 14.02 10.21
CA PRO A 161 -4.20 14.78 9.39
C PRO A 161 -3.68 15.15 8.00
N ARG A 162 -2.37 15.33 7.82
CA ARG A 162 -1.74 15.66 6.52
C ARG A 162 -1.83 14.52 5.51
N LEU A 163 -2.02 13.29 5.99
CA LEU A 163 -2.10 12.07 5.17
C LEU A 163 -3.53 11.62 4.88
N ARG A 164 -4.53 12.27 5.49
CA ARG A 164 -5.94 11.88 5.33
C ARG A 164 -6.45 12.32 3.96
N THR A 165 -7.04 11.39 3.23
CA THR A 165 -7.72 11.66 1.94
C THR A 165 -9.23 11.52 2.06
N PRO A 166 -10.01 12.17 1.18
CA PRO A 166 -11.44 11.90 1.07
C PRO A 166 -11.69 10.40 0.84
N GLY A 167 -12.48 9.76 1.69
CA GLY A 167 -12.81 8.33 1.59
C GLY A 167 -11.87 7.38 2.34
N LEU A 168 -10.74 7.85 2.90
CA LEU A 168 -9.83 7.00 3.67
C LEU A 168 -10.52 6.34 4.87
N GLU A 169 -11.39 7.08 5.57
CA GLU A 169 -12.14 6.54 6.70
C GLU A 169 -13.02 5.34 6.29
N GLN A 170 -13.68 5.43 5.14
CA GLN A 170 -14.51 4.34 4.63
C GLN A 170 -13.66 3.12 4.25
N ILE A 171 -12.50 3.35 3.62
CA ILE A 171 -11.55 2.27 3.27
C ILE A 171 -11.05 1.56 4.53
N LEU A 172 -10.67 2.30 5.57
CA LEU A 172 -10.23 1.72 6.85
C LEU A 172 -11.33 0.90 7.51
N LYS A 173 -12.57 1.41 7.55
CA LYS A 173 -13.72 0.67 8.08
C LYS A 173 -13.96 -0.64 7.33
N MET A 174 -13.93 -0.60 6.00
CA MET A 174 -14.08 -1.80 5.17
C MET A 174 -12.97 -2.82 5.42
N GLN A 175 -11.71 -2.38 5.53
CA GLN A 175 -10.60 -3.29 5.79
C GLN A 175 -10.64 -3.90 7.19
N LEU A 176 -11.02 -3.12 8.21
CA LEU A 176 -11.23 -3.65 9.56
C LEU A 176 -12.33 -4.71 9.57
N ALA A 177 -13.41 -4.49 8.79
CA ALA A 177 -14.45 -5.49 8.60
C ALA A 177 -13.92 -6.76 7.90
N GLU A 178 -13.20 -6.62 6.79
CA GLU A 178 -12.59 -7.74 6.06
C GLU A 178 -11.66 -8.57 6.95
N ASN A 179 -10.81 -7.92 7.75
CA ASN A 179 -9.94 -8.57 8.71
C ASN A 179 -10.74 -9.31 9.79
N ALA A 180 -11.80 -8.69 10.32
CA ALA A 180 -12.69 -9.34 11.27
C ALA A 180 -13.42 -10.55 10.68
N ILE A 181 -13.79 -10.51 9.39
CA ILE A 181 -14.37 -11.64 8.66
C ILE A 181 -13.35 -12.77 8.51
N ALA A 182 -12.14 -12.46 8.03
CA ALA A 182 -11.09 -13.44 7.80
C ALA A 182 -10.70 -14.21 9.08
N ILE A 183 -10.72 -13.54 10.23
CA ILE A 183 -10.37 -14.13 11.53
C ILE A 183 -11.57 -14.76 12.24
N GLY A 184 -12.80 -14.32 11.89
CA GLY A 184 -14.03 -14.69 12.60
C GLY A 184 -14.50 -16.13 12.40
N GLY A 185 -13.86 -16.92 11.54
CA GLY A 185 -14.20 -18.33 11.34
C GLY A 185 -15.56 -18.57 10.70
N TYR A 186 -16.06 -17.59 9.94
CA TYR A 186 -17.37 -17.65 9.28
C TYR A 186 -17.41 -18.73 8.19
N SER A 187 -18.57 -19.36 8.02
CA SER A 187 -18.78 -20.29 6.90
C SER A 187 -18.98 -19.53 5.59
N VAL A 188 -18.84 -20.22 4.45
CA VAL A 188 -19.15 -19.65 3.13
C VAL A 188 -20.59 -19.11 3.08
N PHE A 189 -21.53 -19.78 3.77
CA PHE A 189 -22.92 -19.34 3.83
C PHE A 189 -23.08 -18.05 4.63
N ASP A 190 -22.35 -17.87 5.73
CA ASP A 190 -22.37 -16.63 6.52
C ASP A 190 -21.81 -15.44 5.74
N VAL A 191 -20.83 -15.68 4.86
CA VAL A 191 -20.29 -14.65 3.95
C VAL A 191 -21.30 -14.32 2.87
N LEU A 192 -21.89 -15.33 2.21
CA LEU A 192 -22.86 -15.13 1.12
C LEU A 192 -24.17 -14.47 1.60
N SER A 193 -24.61 -14.76 2.81
CA SER A 193 -25.80 -14.15 3.42
C SER A 193 -25.56 -12.73 3.95
N GLY A 194 -24.32 -12.22 3.88
CA GLY A 194 -23.94 -10.92 4.45
C GLY A 194 -23.85 -10.90 5.98
N ARG A 195 -24.16 -12.02 6.67
CA ARG A 195 -24.12 -12.11 8.14
C ARG A 195 -22.74 -11.84 8.69
N ALA A 196 -21.69 -12.36 8.04
CA ALA A 196 -20.31 -12.13 8.44
C ALA A 196 -19.95 -10.63 8.40
N MET A 197 -20.48 -9.91 7.40
CA MET A 197 -20.25 -8.47 7.24
C MET A 197 -20.97 -7.67 8.32
N VAL A 198 -22.24 -7.97 8.59
CA VAL A 198 -23.00 -7.29 9.66
C VAL A 198 -22.38 -7.52 11.04
N ASP A 199 -21.99 -8.77 11.34
CA ASP A 199 -21.28 -9.08 12.60
C ASP A 199 -19.94 -8.36 12.70
N ALA A 200 -19.20 -8.24 11.60
CA ALA A 200 -17.94 -7.49 11.58
C ALA A 200 -18.17 -6.00 11.80
N LEU A 201 -19.14 -5.39 11.09
CA LEU A 201 -19.50 -3.98 11.24
C LEU A 201 -19.94 -3.65 12.68
N ASN A 202 -20.78 -4.46 13.28
CA ASN A 202 -21.22 -4.29 14.67
C ASN A 202 -20.09 -4.46 15.71
N LYS A 203 -19.02 -5.20 15.38
CA LYS A 203 -17.83 -5.34 16.23
C LYS A 203 -16.91 -4.13 16.14
N ILE A 204 -16.75 -3.56 14.94
CA ILE A 204 -15.83 -2.43 14.70
C ILE A 204 -16.48 -1.08 15.00
N ASP A 205 -17.80 -0.99 14.91
CA ASP A 205 -18.59 0.21 15.16
C ASP A 205 -19.83 -0.13 15.99
N PRO A 206 -19.66 -0.41 17.30
CA PRO A 206 -20.75 -0.84 18.17
C PRO A 206 -21.78 0.27 18.45
N GLU A 207 -21.47 1.52 18.12
CA GLU A 207 -22.40 2.65 18.27
C GLU A 207 -23.46 2.67 17.16
N ASN A 208 -23.17 2.06 16.01
CA ASN A 208 -24.10 1.87 14.90
C ASN A 208 -24.60 0.43 14.87
N GLN A 209 -25.92 0.23 14.97
CA GLN A 209 -26.52 -1.11 14.83
C GLN A 209 -26.81 -1.42 13.37
N TYR A 210 -26.01 -2.32 12.80
CA TYR A 210 -26.23 -2.88 11.48
C TYR A 210 -27.09 -4.15 11.60
N SER A 211 -28.08 -4.28 10.71
CA SER A 211 -28.86 -5.49 10.52
C SER A 211 -28.87 -5.85 9.04
N LEU A 212 -29.02 -7.13 8.74
CA LEU A 212 -29.42 -7.53 7.40
C LEU A 212 -30.83 -6.97 7.17
N VAL A 213 -31.05 -6.36 6.00
CA VAL A 213 -32.39 -6.02 5.55
C VAL A 213 -33.08 -7.35 5.28
N SER A 214 -34.03 -7.73 6.13
CA SER A 214 -34.95 -8.82 5.83
C SER A 214 -35.90 -8.34 4.74
N ASP A 215 -36.14 -9.17 3.72
CA ASP A 215 -37.24 -9.02 2.74
C ASP A 215 -38.65 -9.11 3.41
N ASP A 216 -38.75 -8.89 4.72
CA ASP A 216 -39.95 -9.09 5.55
C ASP A 216 -40.68 -7.78 5.91
N ASP A 217 -40.21 -6.62 5.45
CA ASP A 217 -40.85 -5.32 5.74
C ASP A 217 -41.70 -4.76 4.56
N ASP A 218 -42.01 -5.54 3.52
CA ASP A 218 -42.86 -5.08 2.38
C ASP A 218 -43.80 -6.16 1.78
N PHE A 219 -44.22 -7.16 2.57
CA PHE A 219 -45.40 -8.00 2.24
C PHE A 219 -46.46 -7.89 3.35
N GLU A 220 -46.89 -6.65 3.63
CA GLU A 220 -48.10 -6.41 4.42
C GLU A 220 -49.35 -6.82 3.59
N ASP A 221 -49.94 -7.95 4.01
CA ASP A 221 -51.37 -8.27 4.02
C ASP A 221 -52.21 -8.03 2.74
N ASP A 222 -52.18 -8.98 1.80
CA ASP A 222 -53.33 -9.21 0.91
C ASP A 222 -54.45 -9.89 1.74
N GLU A 223 -55.35 -9.05 2.26
CA GLU A 223 -56.60 -9.43 2.93
C GLU A 223 -57.41 -10.43 2.08
N VAL A 224 -57.46 -11.69 2.53
CA VAL A 224 -58.47 -12.66 2.09
C VAL A 224 -59.82 -12.22 2.66
N TYR A 225 -60.64 -11.53 1.86
CA TYR A 225 -62.07 -11.40 2.16
C TYR A 225 -62.82 -12.64 1.67
N GLU A 226 -63.24 -13.49 2.61
CA GLU A 226 -64.37 -14.40 2.40
C GLU A 226 -65.68 -13.59 2.35
N SER A 227 -66.43 -13.74 1.26
CA SER A 227 -67.90 -13.63 1.22
C SER A 227 -68.47 -14.51 0.11
#